data_AF-A0A969GA78-F1
#
_entry.id   AF-A0A969GA78-F1
#
_cell.length_a   1.000
_cell.length_b   1.000
_cell.length_c   1.000
_cell.angle_alpha   90.00
_cell.angle_beta   90.00
_cell.angle_gamma   90.00
#
_symmetry.space_group_name_H-M   'P 1'
#
loop_
_entity.id
_entity.type
_entity.pdbx_description
1 polymer ?
#
loop_
_entity_poly.entity_id
_entity_poly.type
_entity_poly.pdbx_seq_one_letter_code
_entity_poly.pdbx_strand_id
1 'polypeptide(L)'
;MGSLGYPVTAERSIATDKSIMPPGAIAMFQTELPYFNHITKQFEEIPVTRYVLDQDTGSAIKGPGRVDIFLGTGTMAGDRAGLIATPGQLYYLLLK
;
A
#
# COMPACT_ATOMS: atom_id res chain seq x y z
N MET A 1 -8.66 -4.12 -11.17
CA MET A 1 -7.70 -5.22 -11.43
C MET A 1 -6.31 -4.64 -11.26
N GLY A 2 -5.37 -5.39 -10.68
CA GLY A 2 -3.96 -5.00 -10.66
C GLY A 2 -3.23 -5.43 -11.94
N SER A 3 -1.97 -5.02 -12.08
CA SER A 3 -1.14 -5.31 -13.25
C SER A 3 -0.91 -6.79 -13.53
N LEU A 4 -1.14 -7.67 -12.54
CA LEU A 4 -1.03 -9.13 -12.69
C LEU A 4 -2.30 -9.80 -13.23
N GLY A 5 -3.33 -9.03 -13.56
CA GLY A 5 -4.59 -9.57 -14.09
C GLY A 5 -5.55 -10.12 -13.02
N TYR A 6 -5.23 -9.96 -11.73
CA TYR A 6 -6.07 -10.38 -10.62
C TYR A 6 -6.70 -9.18 -9.89
N PRO A 7 -7.83 -9.37 -9.17
CA PRO A 7 -8.40 -8.34 -8.32
C PRO A 7 -7.41 -7.89 -7.23
N VAL A 8 -7.37 -6.59 -6.98
CA VAL A 8 -6.67 -6.01 -5.83
C VAL A 8 -7.65 -5.87 -4.67
N THR A 9 -7.14 -6.03 -3.46
CA THR A 9 -7.90 -5.97 -2.22
C THR A 9 -7.47 -4.73 -1.46
N ALA A 10 -8.46 -3.91 -1.10
CA ALA A 10 -8.22 -2.71 -0.31
C ALA A 10 -7.38 -3.05 0.91
N GLU A 11 -6.38 -2.23 1.17
CA GLU A 11 -5.52 -2.30 2.33
C GLU A 11 -4.67 -3.58 2.42
N ARG A 12 -4.69 -4.44 1.38
CA ARG A 12 -4.00 -5.74 1.30
C ARG A 12 -3.21 -5.94 0.01
N SER A 13 -3.33 -5.03 -0.94
CA SER A 13 -2.54 -5.01 -2.18
C SER A 13 -1.64 -3.79 -2.20
N ILE A 14 -0.43 -3.96 -2.72
CA ILE A 14 0.50 -2.86 -2.97
C ILE A 14 0.92 -2.82 -4.45
N ALA A 15 1.38 -1.65 -4.87
CA ALA A 15 2.08 -1.46 -6.12
C ALA A 15 3.54 -1.13 -5.87
N THR A 16 4.42 -1.77 -6.64
CA THR A 16 5.88 -1.53 -6.59
C THR A 16 6.49 -1.56 -8.00
N ASP A 17 7.77 -1.22 -8.10
CA ASP A 17 8.53 -1.36 -9.33
C ASP A 17 8.82 -2.84 -9.66
N LYS A 18 8.10 -3.37 -10.64
CA LYS A 18 8.18 -4.78 -11.05
C LYS A 18 9.48 -5.14 -11.79
N SER A 19 10.32 -4.16 -12.15
CA SER A 19 11.64 -4.45 -12.71
C SER A 19 12.64 -4.95 -11.65
N ILE A 20 12.35 -4.73 -10.37
CA ILE A 20 13.24 -5.06 -9.26
C ILE A 20 12.54 -5.81 -8.11
N MET A 21 11.23 -5.62 -7.92
CA MET A 21 10.46 -6.28 -6.85
C MET A 21 9.68 -7.48 -7.39
N PRO A 22 9.56 -8.58 -6.62
CA PRO A 22 8.96 -9.83 -7.07
C PRO A 22 7.43 -9.71 -7.22
N PRO A 23 6.87 -9.80 -8.44
CA PRO A 23 5.43 -9.72 -8.66
C PRO A 23 4.67 -10.81 -7.91
N GLY A 24 3.62 -10.43 -7.18
CA GLY A 24 2.72 -11.33 -6.47
C GLY A 24 3.26 -11.88 -5.15
N ALA A 25 4.48 -11.51 -4.75
CA ALA A 25 5.06 -11.98 -3.51
C ALA A 25 4.31 -11.45 -2.28
N ILE A 26 4.38 -12.23 -1.19
CA ILE A 26 3.91 -11.80 0.13
C ILE A 26 4.95 -10.84 0.71
N ALA A 27 4.46 -9.68 1.15
CA ALA A 27 5.25 -8.70 1.86
C ALA A 27 4.55 -8.29 3.15
N MET A 28 5.29 -7.62 4.02
CA MET A 28 4.78 -6.93 5.20
C MET A 28 5.25 -5.48 5.13
N PHE A 29 4.33 -4.52 5.30
CA PHE A 29 4.71 -3.13 5.51
C PHE A 29 4.49 -2.72 6.96
N GLN A 30 5.25 -1.72 7.39
CA GLN A 30 5.04 -0.98 8.63
C GLN A 30 5.11 0.53 8.31
N THR A 31 4.02 1.25 8.56
CA THR A 31 3.93 2.71 8.34
C THR A 31 2.76 3.28 9.15
N GLU A 32 2.56 4.59 9.08
CA GLU A 32 1.36 5.26 9.61
C GLU A 32 0.38 5.47 8.46
N LEU A 33 -0.90 5.15 8.71
CA LEU A 33 -1.98 5.36 7.77
C LEU A 33 -3.04 6.30 8.38
N PRO A 34 -3.59 7.22 7.58
CA PRO A 34 -4.64 8.11 8.04
C PRO A 34 -5.96 7.35 8.15
N TYR A 35 -6.61 7.44 9.31
CA TYR A 35 -7.97 6.97 9.54
C TYR A 35 -8.86 8.14 9.96
N PHE A 36 -10.06 8.20 9.40
CA PHE A 36 -11.01 9.26 9.75
C PHE A 36 -11.62 8.99 11.13
N ASN A 37 -11.40 9.90 12.07
CA ASN A 37 -12.01 9.85 13.38
C ASN A 37 -13.37 10.57 13.35
N HIS A 38 -14.45 9.81 13.55
CA HIS A 38 -15.82 10.34 13.47
C HIS A 38 -16.20 11.28 14.63
N ILE A 39 -15.45 11.26 15.73
CA ILE A 39 -15.65 12.12 16.91
C ILE A 39 -14.96 13.45 16.69
N THR A 40 -13.67 13.45 16.37
CA THR A 40 -12.86 14.66 16.17
C THR A 40 -13.08 15.30 14.79
N LYS A 41 -13.69 14.56 13.85
CA LYS A 41 -13.92 14.95 12.44
C LYS A 41 -12.61 15.24 11.68
N GLN A 42 -11.53 14.57 12.06
CA GLN A 42 -10.20 14.74 11.48
C GLN A 42 -9.60 13.40 11.08
N PHE A 43 -8.61 13.44 10.19
CA PHE A 43 -7.75 12.28 9.94
C PHE A 43 -6.68 12.20 11.03
N GLU A 44 -6.51 10.99 11.57
CA GLU A 44 -5.50 10.68 12.56
C GLU A 44 -4.58 9.61 11.99
N GLU A 45 -3.27 9.84 12.10
CA GLU A 45 -2.25 8.89 11.68
C GLU A 45 -2.17 7.75 12.69
N ILE A 46 -2.41 6.53 12.23
CA ILE A 46 -2.40 5.33 13.06
C ILE A 46 -1.26 4.42 12.59
N PRO A 47 -0.37 3.98 13.49
CA PRO A 47 0.63 2.97 13.16
C PRO A 47 -0.03 1.65 12.71
N VAL A 48 0.35 1.17 11.53
CA VAL A 48 -0.16 -0.06 10.92
C VAL A 48 1.00 -0.95 10.50
N THR A 49 0.94 -2.21 10.94
CA THR A 49 1.77 -3.30 10.41
C THR A 49 0.88 -4.31 9.72
N ARG A 50 1.17 -4.65 8.46
CA ARG A 50 0.25 -5.49 7.69
C ARG A 50 0.93 -6.34 6.62
N TYR A 51 0.48 -7.60 6.52
CA TYR A 51 0.76 -8.47 5.38
C TYR A 51 -0.08 -8.08 4.17
N VAL A 52 0.59 -8.04 3.01
CA VAL A 52 0.07 -7.62 1.71
C VAL A 52 0.60 -8.50 0.60
N LEU A 53 -0.02 -8.41 -0.57
CA LEU A 53 0.46 -8.98 -1.82
C LEU A 53 0.90 -7.88 -2.80
N ASP A 54 2.02 -8.09 -3.48
CA ASP A 54 2.55 -7.15 -4.46
C ASP A 54 1.93 -7.34 -5.86
N GLN A 55 0.67 -6.92 -6.00
CA GLN A 55 -0.19 -7.29 -7.13
C GLN A 55 -0.26 -6.24 -8.25
N ASP A 56 0.37 -5.09 -8.10
CA ASP A 56 0.21 -3.99 -9.03
C ASP A 56 1.52 -3.22 -9.32
N THR A 57 1.48 -2.33 -10.30
CA THR A 57 2.57 -1.42 -10.62
C THR A 57 2.03 -0.10 -11.15
N GLY A 58 2.81 0.97 -11.03
CA GLY A 58 2.44 2.30 -11.53
C GLY A 58 3.63 2.95 -12.23
N SER A 59 3.35 3.79 -13.23
CA SER A 59 4.41 4.51 -13.96
C SER A 59 5.26 5.40 -13.05
N ALA A 60 4.66 5.94 -11.98
CA ALA A 60 5.33 6.76 -10.96
C ALA A 60 5.99 5.94 -9.83
N ILE A 61 5.79 4.62 -9.76
CA ILE A 61 6.33 3.77 -8.70
C ILE A 61 7.61 3.11 -9.21
N LYS A 62 8.75 3.74 -8.90
CA LYS A 62 10.06 3.38 -9.45
C LYS A 62 11.14 3.26 -8.37
N GLY A 63 12.04 2.31 -8.59
CA GLY A 63 13.22 2.10 -7.76
C GLY A 63 12.93 1.42 -6.41
N PRO A 64 14.00 1.00 -5.71
CA PRO A 64 13.88 0.39 -4.40
C PRO A 64 13.50 1.47 -3.37
N GLY A 65 12.45 1.21 -2.58
CA GLY A 65 12.02 2.13 -1.51
C GLY A 65 10.75 2.94 -1.80
N ARG A 66 10.11 2.76 -2.96
CA ARG A 66 8.76 3.29 -3.23
C ARG A 66 7.73 2.16 -3.26
N VAL A 67 6.66 2.34 -2.50
CA VAL A 67 5.49 1.47 -2.48
C VAL A 67 4.24 2.34 -2.50
N ASP A 68 3.23 1.91 -3.23
CA ASP A 68 1.89 2.49 -3.18
C ASP A 68 0.94 1.49 -2.53
N ILE A 69 0.14 1.93 -1.56
CA ILE A 69 -0.78 1.06 -0.83
C ILE A 69 -2.18 1.29 -1.39
N PHE A 70 -2.78 0.25 -1.97
CA PHE A 70 -4.13 0.36 -2.48
C PHE A 70 -5.13 0.46 -1.32
N LEU A 71 -5.67 1.65 -1.02
CA LEU A 71 -6.62 1.85 0.09
C LEU A 71 -8.08 1.47 -0.24
N GLY A 72 -8.36 1.06 -1.47
CA GLY A 72 -9.70 0.78 -1.96
C GLY A 72 -10.19 1.82 -2.95
N THR A 73 -11.52 1.94 -3.10
CA THR A 73 -12.16 2.80 -4.09
C THR A 73 -13.18 3.73 -3.44
N GLY A 74 -13.47 4.86 -4.07
CA GLY A 74 -14.42 5.86 -3.60
C GLY A 74 -13.76 7.04 -2.89
N THR A 75 -14.55 8.08 -2.58
CA THR A 75 -14.06 9.37 -2.09
C THR A 75 -13.20 9.24 -0.84
N MET A 76 -13.67 8.53 0.20
CA MET A 76 -12.91 8.34 1.44
C MET A 76 -11.56 7.64 1.22
N ALA A 77 -11.47 6.68 0.29
CA ALA A 77 -10.21 6.01 -0.02
C ALA A 77 -9.25 6.97 -0.75
N GLY A 78 -9.77 7.80 -1.65
CA GLY A 78 -9.01 8.85 -2.32
C GLY A 78 -8.50 9.93 -1.37
N ASP A 79 -9.36 10.40 -0.46
CA ASP A 79 -9.01 11.40 0.56
C ASP A 79 -7.89 10.87 1.47
N ARG A 80 -8.01 9.60 1.92
CA ARG A 80 -6.96 8.94 2.70
C ARG A 80 -5.67 8.79 1.91
N ALA A 81 -5.75 8.33 0.66
CA ALA A 81 -4.57 8.11 -0.18
C ALA A 81 -3.81 9.43 -0.44
N GLY A 82 -4.52 10.53 -0.62
CA GLY A 82 -3.92 11.86 -0.83
C GLY A 82 -3.10 12.39 0.36
N LEU A 83 -3.31 11.84 1.55
CA LEU A 83 -2.57 12.21 2.77
C LEU A 83 -1.31 11.35 2.99
N ILE A 84 -1.18 10.22 2.30
CA ILE A 84 -0.06 9.30 2.49
C ILE A 84 1.17 9.83 1.75
N ALA A 85 2.10 10.40 2.51
CA ALA A 85 3.47 10.70 2.08
C ALA A 85 4.47 10.37 3.19
N THR A 86 4.21 9.28 3.91
CA THR A 86 4.94 8.90 5.12
C THR A 86 6.06 7.90 4.83
N PRO A 87 7.20 7.99 5.54
CA PRO A 87 8.20 6.93 5.56
C PRO A 87 7.62 5.62 6.11
N GLY A 88 8.18 4.50 5.68
CA GLY A 88 7.78 3.18 6.14
C GLY A 88 8.84 2.13 5.87
N GLN A 89 8.58 0.91 6.32
CA GLN A 89 9.42 -0.25 6.05
C GLN A 89 8.60 -1.26 5.23
N LEU A 90 9.25 -1.92 4.26
CA LEU A 90 8.68 -2.98 3.46
C LEU A 90 9.62 -4.20 3.52
N TYR A 91 9.08 -5.34 3.89
CA TYR A 91 9.80 -6.61 4.00
C TYR A 91 9.16 -7.64 3.09
N TYR A 92 9.96 -8.32 2.28
CA TYR A 92 9.50 -9.45 1.48
C TYR A 92 9.79 -10.77 2.22
N LEU A 93 8.81 -11.68 2.20
CA LEU A 93 8.95 -12.99 2.79
C LEU A 93 9.50 -13.95 1.73
N LEU A 94 10.73 -14.42 1.93
CA LEU A 94 11.39 -15.37 1.06
C LEU A 94 11.51 -16.72 1.77
N LEU A 95 11.25 -17.80 1.04
CA LEU A 95 11.51 -19.16 1.53
C LEU A 95 13.02 -19.36 1.72
N LYS A 96 13.37 -20.11 2.76
CA LYS A 96 14.74 -20.46 3.10
C LYS A 96 15.26 -21.61 2.26
#